data_AF-A0A218VX72-F1
#
_entry.id   AF-A0A218VX72-F1
#
_cell.length_a   1.000
_cell.length_b   1.000
_cell.length_c   1.000
_cell.angle_alpha   90.00
_cell.angle_beta   90.00
_cell.angle_gamma   90.00
#
_symmetry.space_group_name_H-M   'P 1'
#
loop_
_entity.id
_entity.type
_entity.pdbx_description
1 polymer ?
#
loop_
_entity_poly.entity_id
_entity_poly.type
_entity_poly.pdbx_seq_one_letter_code
_entity_poly.pdbx_strand_id
1 'polypeptide(L)'
;MAGVDDFVEADNAEAIISRIEHKSRKIESLLKQGRPVESLKTALEGSPPNTRDERCKSANWIVVHRAIMAIKDFDALFSSLDPEYYDILMKYLYRGLSTGDRPTCDQCLRIHERLTERAGLGCILRTLADTVNTDPGRVELQALLRQMLFVGVRPVRAGDL
;
A
#
# COMPACT_ATOMS: atom_id res chain seq x y z
N MET A 1 19.92 31.10 -24.26
CA MET A 1 20.69 29.85 -24.45
C MET A 1 19.97 28.74 -23.71
N ALA A 2 19.89 27.59 -24.35
CA ALA A 2 19.07 26.45 -23.95
C ALA A 2 19.64 25.68 -22.74
N GLY A 3 18.72 25.13 -21.95
CA GLY A 3 18.76 23.84 -21.26
C GLY A 3 20.07 23.39 -20.59
N VAL A 4 20.07 23.41 -19.26
CA VAL A 4 20.84 22.46 -18.45
C VAL A 4 20.00 22.11 -17.21
N ASP A 5 18.97 21.29 -17.43
CA ASP A 5 18.14 20.67 -16.40
C ASP A 5 17.81 19.27 -16.94
N ASP A 6 18.79 18.36 -16.99
CA ASP A 6 18.54 17.01 -17.55
C ASP A 6 19.48 15.87 -17.09
N PHE A 7 20.35 16.03 -16.09
CA PHE A 7 21.33 14.95 -15.76
C PHE A 7 21.42 14.52 -14.30
N VAL A 8 20.55 15.00 -13.39
CA VAL A 8 20.67 14.70 -11.94
C VAL A 8 19.52 13.85 -11.38
N GLU A 9 18.42 13.64 -12.12
CA GLU A 9 17.32 12.77 -11.65
C GLU A 9 17.57 11.27 -11.87
N ALA A 10 18.29 10.87 -12.92
CA ALA A 10 18.52 9.46 -13.26
C ALA A 10 19.38 8.70 -12.21
N ASP A 11 20.47 9.32 -11.74
CA ASP A 11 21.38 8.72 -10.76
C ASP A 11 20.66 8.44 -9.42
N ASN A 12 19.72 9.32 -9.05
CA ASN A 12 18.83 9.11 -7.91
C ASN A 12 17.86 7.94 -8.13
N ALA A 13 17.29 7.80 -9.34
CA ALA A 13 16.37 6.72 -9.66
C ALA A 13 17.05 5.34 -9.60
N GLU A 14 18.25 5.21 -10.16
CA GLU A 14 19.02 3.96 -10.16
C GLU A 14 19.51 3.58 -8.76
N ALA A 15 19.90 4.57 -7.95
CA ALA A 15 20.20 4.37 -6.52
C ALA A 15 18.95 3.94 -5.73
N ILE A 16 17.78 4.52 -6.01
CA ILE A 16 16.50 4.13 -5.41
C ILE A 16 16.13 2.69 -5.81
N ILE A 17 16.23 2.35 -7.10
CA ILE A 17 15.98 0.98 -7.59
C ILE A 17 16.92 0.00 -6.90
N SER A 18 18.21 0.32 -6.79
CA SER A 18 19.19 -0.52 -6.10
C SER A 18 18.82 -0.75 -4.62
N ARG A 19 18.32 0.29 -3.92
CA ARG A 19 17.80 0.16 -2.55
C ARG A 19 16.55 -0.69 -2.48
N ILE A 20 15.63 -0.54 -3.45
CA ILE A 20 14.41 -1.37 -3.56
C ILE A 20 14.78 -2.83 -3.80
N GLU A 21 15.76 -3.13 -4.67
CA GLU A 21 16.23 -4.49 -4.91
C GLU A 21 16.88 -5.11 -3.66
N HIS A 22 17.71 -4.34 -2.95
CA HIS A 22 18.29 -4.82 -1.70
C HIS A 22 17.19 -5.12 -0.65
N LYS A 23 16.19 -4.24 -0.55
CA LYS A 23 15.01 -4.43 0.31
C LYS A 23 14.22 -5.67 -0.12
N SER A 24 14.02 -5.86 -1.42
CA SER A 24 13.33 -7.03 -2.01
C SER A 24 13.98 -8.34 -1.58
N ARG A 25 15.32 -8.44 -1.65
CA ARG A 25 16.07 -9.62 -1.20
C ARG A 25 15.86 -9.90 0.30
N LYS A 26 15.88 -8.85 1.13
CA LYS A 26 15.62 -8.97 2.58
C LYS A 26 14.21 -9.48 2.86
N ILE A 27 13.21 -8.95 2.15
CA ILE A 27 11.81 -9.38 2.26
C ILE A 27 11.64 -10.83 1.84
N GLU A 28 12.26 -11.24 0.72
CA GLU A 28 12.20 -12.64 0.29
C GLU A 28 12.80 -13.59 1.33
N SER A 29 13.90 -13.20 1.97
CA SER A 29 14.49 -13.97 3.07
C SER A 29 13.52 -14.11 4.26
N LEU A 30 12.89 -13.00 4.69
CA LEU A 30 11.91 -13.00 5.78
C LEU A 30 10.67 -13.86 5.45
N LEU A 31 10.20 -13.81 4.20
CA LEU A 31 9.10 -14.65 3.72
C LEU A 31 9.45 -16.14 3.75
N LYS A 32 10.68 -16.51 3.35
CA LYS A 32 11.17 -17.90 3.44
C LYS A 32 11.31 -18.39 4.88
N GLN A 33 11.59 -17.49 5.82
CA GLN A 33 11.64 -17.77 7.25
C GLN A 33 10.26 -17.84 7.92
N GLY A 34 9.17 -17.63 7.16
CA GLY A 34 7.81 -17.63 7.71
C GLY A 34 7.50 -16.41 8.58
N ARG A 35 8.17 -15.27 8.34
CA ARG A 35 7.97 -14.00 9.07
C ARG A 35 7.32 -12.93 8.17
N PRO A 36 6.06 -13.12 7.75
CA PRO A 36 5.43 -12.26 6.76
C PRO A 36 5.12 -10.86 7.32
N VAL A 37 4.83 -10.73 8.61
CA VAL A 37 4.53 -9.44 9.26
C VAL A 37 5.75 -8.51 9.27
N GLU A 38 6.93 -9.04 9.61
CA GLU A 38 8.18 -8.27 9.57
C GLU A 38 8.62 -7.93 8.15
N SER A 39 8.33 -8.82 7.21
CA SER A 39 8.57 -8.57 5.80
C SER A 39 7.75 -7.37 5.32
N LEU A 40 6.49 -7.26 5.75
CA LEU A 40 5.64 -6.13 5.43
C LEU A 40 6.13 -4.86 6.10
N LYS A 41 6.51 -4.90 7.38
CA LYS A 41 7.09 -3.74 8.08
C LYS A 41 8.33 -3.22 7.35
N THR A 42 9.23 -4.11 6.96
CA THR A 42 10.43 -3.76 6.16
C THR A 42 10.05 -3.17 4.80
N ALA A 43 8.96 -3.62 4.18
CA ALA A 43 8.47 -3.10 2.91
C ALA A 43 7.90 -1.67 3.05
N LEU A 44 7.19 -1.41 4.14
CA LEU A 44 6.57 -0.12 4.45
C LEU A 44 7.58 0.90 4.99
N GLU A 45 8.66 0.46 5.64
CA GLU A 45 9.75 1.33 6.11
C GLU A 45 10.39 2.10 4.95
N GLY A 46 10.39 3.43 5.04
CA GLY A 46 10.95 4.31 4.00
C GLY A 46 10.14 4.32 2.69
N SER A 47 8.88 3.91 2.73
CA SER A 47 7.91 4.03 1.64
C SER A 47 6.88 5.12 1.96
N PRO A 48 6.40 5.90 0.98
CA PRO A 48 6.70 5.83 -0.46
C PRO A 48 8.08 6.40 -0.82
N PRO A 49 8.71 5.93 -1.91
CA PRO A 49 9.97 6.51 -2.38
C PRO A 49 9.71 7.96 -2.79
N ASN A 50 10.49 8.91 -2.23
CA ASN A 50 10.36 10.34 -2.52
C ASN A 50 10.90 10.65 -3.92
N THR A 51 10.23 10.14 -4.94
CA THR A 51 10.59 10.28 -6.36
C THR A 51 9.34 10.42 -7.22
N ARG A 52 9.48 11.16 -8.32
CA ARG A 52 8.47 11.30 -9.37
C ARG A 52 8.55 10.14 -10.38
N ASP A 53 9.58 9.31 -10.30
CA ASP A 53 9.76 8.17 -11.19
C ASP A 53 8.76 7.04 -10.93
N GLU A 54 7.88 6.85 -11.91
CA GLU A 54 6.92 5.75 -11.93
C GLU A 54 7.59 4.37 -11.90
N ARG A 55 8.81 4.24 -12.43
CA ARG A 55 9.60 3.00 -12.39
C ARG A 55 9.95 2.62 -10.96
N CYS A 56 10.44 3.58 -10.18
CA CYS A 56 10.79 3.37 -8.78
C CYS A 56 9.55 3.04 -7.94
N LYS A 57 8.44 3.76 -8.17
CA LYS A 57 7.17 3.47 -7.49
C LYS A 57 6.64 2.09 -7.82
N SER A 58 6.72 1.66 -9.08
CA SER A 58 6.28 0.34 -9.53
C SER A 58 7.16 -0.77 -8.97
N ALA A 59 8.48 -0.59 -8.99
CA ALA A 59 9.42 -1.53 -8.38
C ALA A 59 9.14 -1.70 -6.87
N ASN A 60 8.93 -0.59 -6.14
CA ASN A 60 8.60 -0.65 -4.72
C ASN A 60 7.23 -1.32 -4.48
N TRP A 61 6.27 -1.09 -5.37
CA TRP A 61 4.96 -1.75 -5.28
C TRP A 61 5.06 -3.26 -5.37
N ILE A 62 5.83 -3.80 -6.33
CA ILE A 62 5.99 -5.25 -6.49
C ILE A 62 6.49 -5.89 -5.19
N VAL A 63 7.41 -5.20 -4.50
CA VAL A 63 7.97 -5.65 -3.21
C VAL A 63 6.92 -5.64 -2.10
N VAL A 64 6.16 -4.55 -1.96
CA VAL A 64 5.09 -4.42 -0.95
C VAL A 64 3.95 -5.41 -1.23
N HIS A 65 3.52 -5.52 -2.49
CA HIS A 65 2.48 -6.43 -2.94
C HIS A 65 2.80 -7.89 -2.59
N ARG A 66 4.04 -8.33 -2.83
CA ARG A 66 4.48 -9.67 -2.44
C ARG A 66 4.35 -9.91 -0.93
N ALA A 67 4.71 -8.93 -0.09
CA ALA A 67 4.55 -9.04 1.35
C ALA A 67 3.07 -9.08 1.78
N ILE A 68 2.22 -8.25 1.18
CA ILE A 68 0.76 -8.22 1.42
C ILE A 68 0.12 -9.59 1.11
N MET A 69 0.48 -10.17 -0.04
CA MET A 69 -0.05 -11.48 -0.47
C MET A 69 0.42 -12.64 0.41
N ALA A 70 1.53 -12.49 1.13
CA ALA A 70 2.03 -13.50 2.04
C ALA A 70 1.39 -13.45 3.43
N ILE A 71 0.70 -12.37 3.80
CA ILE A 71 -0.05 -12.28 5.05
C ILE A 71 -1.23 -13.24 5.01
N LYS A 72 -1.31 -14.16 5.97
CA LYS A 72 -2.48 -15.04 6.17
C LYS A 72 -3.18 -14.76 7.49
N ASP A 73 -2.43 -14.29 8.48
CA ASP A 73 -2.92 -13.97 9.82
C ASP A 73 -2.97 -12.45 10.00
N PHE A 74 -4.18 -11.91 9.96
CA PHE A 74 -4.42 -10.48 10.07
C PHE A 74 -4.32 -9.99 11.52
N ASP A 75 -4.69 -10.81 12.51
CA ASP A 75 -4.60 -10.42 13.91
C ASP A 75 -3.16 -10.30 14.37
N ALA A 76 -2.29 -11.25 13.96
CA ALA A 76 -0.86 -11.16 14.20
C ALA A 76 -0.22 -9.96 13.48
N LEU A 77 -0.71 -9.62 12.28
CA LEU A 77 -0.29 -8.43 11.55
C LEU A 77 -0.55 -7.16 12.35
N PHE A 78 -1.80 -6.90 12.75
CA PHE A 78 -2.15 -5.65 13.44
C PHE A 78 -1.63 -5.60 14.88
N SER A 79 -1.37 -6.76 15.51
CA SER A 79 -0.76 -6.81 16.84
C SER A 79 0.72 -6.41 16.82
N SER A 80 1.43 -6.63 15.71
CA SER A 80 2.88 -6.34 15.62
C SER A 80 3.19 -5.08 14.79
N LEU A 81 2.25 -4.63 13.96
CA LEU A 81 2.42 -3.46 13.10
C LEU A 81 2.04 -2.17 13.86
N ASP A 82 2.96 -1.21 13.89
CA ASP A 82 2.74 0.06 14.57
C ASP A 82 1.69 0.92 13.84
N PRO A 83 0.88 1.71 14.58
CA PRO A 83 -0.17 2.55 14.00
C PRO A 83 0.31 3.59 12.96
N GLU A 84 1.58 3.99 13.02
CA GLU A 84 2.21 4.89 12.05
C GLU A 84 2.21 4.30 10.63
N TYR A 85 2.27 2.97 10.51
CA TYR A 85 2.27 2.29 9.22
C TYR A 85 0.87 2.04 8.65
N TYR A 86 -0.20 2.28 9.42
CA TYR A 86 -1.58 2.01 8.99
C TYR A 86 -2.01 2.87 7.82
N ASP A 87 -1.68 4.17 7.84
CA ASP A 87 -2.01 5.09 6.75
C ASP A 87 -1.21 4.75 5.48
N ILE A 88 0.05 4.32 5.64
CA ILE A 88 0.90 3.90 4.52
C ILE A 88 0.37 2.59 3.91
N LEU A 89 0.00 1.62 4.76
CA LEU A 89 -0.60 0.36 4.33
C LEU A 89 -1.90 0.61 3.56
N MET A 90 -2.78 1.47 4.07
CA MET A 90 -4.04 1.83 3.43
C MET A 90 -3.85 2.39 2.01
N LYS A 91 -2.84 3.25 1.79
CA LYS A 91 -2.48 3.74 0.44
C LYS A 91 -2.11 2.60 -0.51
N TYR A 92 -1.31 1.64 -0.04
CA TYR A 92 -0.91 0.49 -0.83
C TYR A 92 -2.07 -0.48 -1.10
N LEU A 93 -3.01 -0.64 -0.17
CA LEU A 93 -4.23 -1.42 -0.42
C LEU A 93 -5.04 -0.81 -1.56
N TYR A 94 -5.26 0.51 -1.54
CA TYR A 94 -5.97 1.17 -2.63
C TYR A 94 -5.24 1.10 -3.97
N ARG A 95 -3.91 1.17 -3.96
CA ARG A 95 -3.11 0.92 -5.16
C ARG A 95 -3.32 -0.51 -5.68
N GLY A 96 -3.31 -1.50 -4.80
CA GLY A 96 -3.59 -2.90 -5.14
C GLY A 96 -5.00 -3.11 -5.69
N LEU A 97 -5.99 -2.35 -5.21
CA LEU A 97 -7.36 -2.40 -5.71
C LEU A 97 -7.52 -1.74 -7.09
N SER A 98 -6.68 -0.77 -7.42
CA SER A 98 -6.70 -0.11 -8.74
C SER A 98 -5.91 -0.87 -9.80
N THR A 99 -4.81 -1.53 -9.43
CA THR A 99 -3.87 -2.14 -10.40
C THR A 99 -3.79 -3.66 -10.32
N GLY A 100 -4.36 -4.29 -9.27
CA GLY A 100 -4.19 -5.71 -8.99
C GLY A 100 -5.24 -6.62 -9.64
N ASP A 101 -4.89 -7.89 -9.75
CA ASP A 101 -5.82 -8.95 -10.19
C ASP A 101 -6.85 -9.29 -9.10
N ARG A 102 -7.89 -10.05 -9.46
CA ARG A 102 -8.93 -10.53 -8.52
C ARG A 102 -8.41 -11.07 -7.17
N PRO A 103 -7.41 -11.98 -7.10
CA PRO A 103 -6.89 -12.45 -5.81
C PRO A 103 -6.20 -11.35 -4.98
N THR A 104 -5.57 -10.38 -5.66
CA THR A 104 -4.98 -9.21 -5.00
C THR A 104 -6.06 -8.33 -4.40
N CYS A 105 -7.13 -8.07 -5.16
CA CYS A 105 -8.26 -7.28 -4.69
C CYS A 105 -8.94 -7.94 -3.48
N ASP A 106 -9.20 -9.24 -3.54
CA ASP A 106 -9.80 -9.99 -2.42
C ASP A 106 -8.94 -9.90 -1.15
N GLN A 107 -7.61 -10.02 -1.28
CA GLN A 107 -6.69 -9.89 -0.15
C GLN A 107 -6.66 -8.46 0.39
N CYS A 108 -6.65 -7.46 -0.51
CA CYS A 108 -6.64 -6.06 -0.11
C CYS A 108 -7.92 -5.68 0.64
N LEU A 109 -9.09 -6.18 0.21
CA LEU A 109 -10.37 -5.96 0.87
C LEU A 109 -10.40 -6.58 2.28
N ARG A 110 -9.87 -7.79 2.46
CA ARG A 110 -9.81 -8.43 3.78
C ARG A 110 -8.93 -7.66 4.76
N ILE A 111 -7.76 -7.20 4.30
CA ILE A 111 -6.87 -6.39 5.14
C ILE A 111 -7.50 -5.04 5.42
N HIS A 112 -8.17 -4.43 4.43
CA HIS A 112 -8.88 -3.16 4.57
C HIS A 112 -9.94 -3.23 5.67
N GLU A 113 -10.83 -4.22 5.62
CA GLU A 113 -11.89 -4.41 6.62
C GLU A 113 -11.29 -4.49 8.03
N ARG A 114 -10.31 -5.37 8.25
CA ARG A 114 -9.64 -5.53 9.55
C ARG A 114 -8.87 -4.31 10.01
N LEU A 115 -8.22 -3.61 9.08
CA LEU A 115 -7.50 -2.37 9.38
C LEU A 115 -8.48 -1.27 9.82
N THR A 116 -9.65 -1.19 9.19
CA THR A 116 -10.69 -0.21 9.57
C THR A 116 -11.37 -0.54 10.88
N GLU A 117 -11.53 -1.82 11.22
CA GLU A 117 -12.02 -2.25 12.54
C GLU A 117 -11.06 -1.80 13.66
N ARG A 118 -9.75 -1.85 13.42
CA ARG A 118 -8.71 -1.51 14.42
C ARG A 118 -8.38 -0.02 14.48
N ALA A 119 -8.18 0.62 13.33
CA ALA A 119 -7.72 2.01 13.21
C ALA A 119 -8.86 3.03 13.05
N GLY A 120 -10.08 2.56 12.76
CA GLY A 120 -11.24 3.37 12.44
C GLY A 120 -11.19 4.02 11.05
N LEU A 121 -12.22 4.80 10.75
CA LEU A 121 -12.39 5.49 9.47
C LEU A 121 -11.36 6.62 9.24
N GLY A 122 -10.67 7.07 10.29
CA GLY A 122 -9.67 8.14 10.19
C GLY A 122 -8.50 7.80 9.26
N CYS A 123 -8.09 6.52 9.23
CA CYS A 123 -7.06 6.02 8.32
C CYS A 123 -7.47 6.16 6.84
N ILE A 124 -8.74 5.90 6.51
CA ILE A 124 -9.30 6.10 5.17
C ILE A 124 -9.28 7.58 4.81
N LEU A 125 -9.78 8.44 5.69
CA LEU A 125 -9.89 9.88 5.43
C LEU A 125 -8.51 10.53 5.23
N ARG A 126 -7.51 10.17 6.05
CA ARG A 126 -6.13 10.65 5.88
C ARG A 126 -5.52 10.16 4.57
N THR A 127 -5.81 8.91 4.18
CA THR A 127 -5.37 8.36 2.89
C THR A 127 -6.01 9.09 1.71
N LEU A 128 -7.30 9.42 1.78
CA LEU A 128 -8.02 10.18 0.74
C LEU A 128 -7.59 11.65 0.68
N ALA A 129 -7.23 12.23 1.83
CA ALA A 129 -6.71 13.58 1.92
C ALA A 129 -5.26 13.69 1.43
N ASP A 130 -4.51 12.58 1.39
CA ASP A 130 -3.12 12.58 0.95
C ASP A 130 -3.01 12.82 -0.57
N THR A 131 -2.47 13.98 -0.93
CA THR A 131 -2.36 14.47 -2.31
C THR A 131 -0.96 14.36 -2.89
N VAL A 132 0.04 14.01 -2.07
CA VAL A 132 1.46 14.09 -2.43
C VAL A 132 2.06 12.77 -2.92
N ASN A 133 1.46 11.62 -2.59
CA ASN A 133 2.06 10.31 -2.89
C ASN A 133 1.18 9.36 -3.70
N THR A 134 -0.03 9.80 -4.05
CA THR A 134 -0.99 8.98 -4.80
C THR A 134 -0.79 9.27 -6.29
N ASP A 135 -0.36 8.25 -7.03
CA ASP A 135 -0.26 8.25 -8.50
C ASP A 135 -1.53 8.86 -9.16
N PRO A 136 -1.46 9.38 -10.40
CA PRO A 136 -2.51 10.20 -11.03
C PRO A 136 -3.92 9.57 -11.16
N GLY A 137 -4.17 8.37 -10.63
CA GLY A 137 -5.46 7.68 -10.52
C GLY A 137 -6.42 8.26 -9.48
N ARG A 138 -6.42 9.58 -9.25
CA ARG A 138 -7.33 10.29 -8.30
C ARG A 138 -8.81 10.02 -8.58
N VAL A 139 -9.15 9.61 -9.81
CA VAL A 139 -10.51 9.34 -10.29
C VAL A 139 -10.92 7.87 -10.09
N GLU A 140 -9.97 6.94 -10.21
CA GLU A 140 -10.21 5.50 -10.06
C GLU A 140 -10.37 5.09 -8.60
N LEU A 141 -9.59 5.67 -7.67
CA LEU A 141 -9.75 5.39 -6.24
C LEU A 141 -11.12 5.81 -5.70
N GLN A 142 -11.63 6.97 -6.15
CA GLN A 142 -13.00 7.41 -5.80
C GLN A 142 -14.07 6.53 -6.45
N ALA A 143 -13.85 6.07 -7.69
CA ALA A 143 -14.75 5.15 -8.38
C ALA A 143 -14.79 3.77 -7.69
N LEU A 144 -13.64 3.23 -7.29
CA LEU A 144 -13.50 1.99 -6.55
C LEU A 144 -14.06 2.08 -5.14
N LEU A 145 -13.87 3.20 -4.43
CA LEU A 145 -14.50 3.42 -3.12
C LEU A 145 -16.03 3.53 -3.24
N ARG A 146 -16.54 4.17 -4.30
CA ARG A 146 -17.97 4.15 -4.64
C ARG A 146 -18.48 2.74 -4.91
N GLN A 147 -17.69 1.90 -5.58
CA GLN A 147 -18.05 0.51 -5.88
C GLN A 147 -17.99 -0.38 -4.62
N MET A 148 -16.98 -0.20 -3.76
CA MET A 148 -16.83 -0.93 -2.50
C MET A 148 -17.91 -0.56 -1.48
N LEU A 149 -18.26 0.72 -1.34
CA LEU A 149 -19.41 1.16 -0.54
C LEU A 149 -20.74 0.57 -1.05
N PHE A 150 -20.85 0.30 -2.36
CA PHE A 150 -22.05 -0.28 -2.98
C PHE A 150 -22.13 -1.81 -2.85
N VAL A 151 -21.00 -2.51 -2.71
CA VAL A 151 -20.93 -3.98 -2.57
C VAL A 151 -20.88 -4.44 -1.11
N GLY A 152 -20.34 -3.64 -0.19
CA GLY A 152 -20.02 -4.08 1.18
C GLY A 152 -20.82 -3.46 2.32
N VAL A 153 -21.51 -2.32 2.13
CA VAL A 153 -22.34 -1.76 3.20
C VAL A 153 -23.70 -2.43 3.16
N ARG A 154 -23.86 -3.55 3.88
CA ARG A 154 -25.20 -3.86 4.39
C ARG A 154 -25.65 -2.66 5.22
N PRO A 155 -26.80 -2.04 4.93
CA PRO A 155 -27.31 -1.00 5.80
C PRO A 155 -27.50 -1.63 7.17
N VAL A 156 -26.82 -1.09 8.19
CA VAL A 156 -27.30 -1.23 9.57
C VAL A 156 -28.73 -0.69 9.53
N ARG A 157 -29.70 -1.62 9.62
CA ARG A 157 -31.10 -1.23 9.78
C ARG A 157 -31.18 -0.60 11.16
N ALA A 158 -31.36 0.72 11.18
CA ALA A 158 -31.84 1.41 12.38
C ALA A 158 -33.28 0.91 12.63
N GLY A 159 -33.45 -0.13 13.44
CA GLY A 159 -34.78 -0.66 13.73
C GLY A 159 -34.89 -2.05 14.34
N ASP A 160 -33.93 -2.51 15.15
CA ASP A 160 -34.15 -3.67 16.03
C ASP A 160 -33.73 -3.30 17.47
N LEU A 161 -34.64 -2.60 18.13
CA LEU A 161 -34.83 -2.54 19.59
C LEU A 161 -36.33 -2.62 19.87
#